data_AF-A0A1H5SAQ7-F1
#
_entry.id   AF-A0A1H5SAQ7-F1
#
_cell.length_a   1.000
_cell.length_b   1.000
_cell.length_c   1.000
_cell.angle_alpha   90.00
_cell.angle_beta   90.00
_cell.angle_gamma   90.00
#
_symmetry.space_group_name_H-M   'P 1'
#
loop_
_entity.id
_entity.type
_entity.pdbx_description
1 polymer ?
#
loop_
_entity_poly.entity_id
_entity_poly.type
_entity_poly.pdbx_seq_one_letter_code
_entity_poly.pdbx_strand_id
1 'polypeptide(L)' 'MSETLKDSVHQLVEEINNEQLLETLRDFLSLRKETPHGKLWEELPEDKKKEILLALEESADESTLISREEFLKRKK' A
#
# COMPACT_ATOMS: atom_id res chain seq x y z
N MET A 1 -23.38 9.93 -19.74
CA MET A 1 -22.07 9.93 -20.42
C MET A 1 -21.10 9.27 -19.48
N SER A 2 -20.47 8.15 -19.83
CA SER A 2 -19.45 7.55 -18.98
C SER A 2 -18.24 8.48 -19.01
N GLU A 3 -18.07 9.31 -17.99
CA GLU A 3 -16.79 10.00 -17.80
C GLU A 3 -15.72 8.91 -17.67
N THR A 4 -14.75 8.91 -18.58
CA THR A 4 -13.65 7.97 -18.42
C THR A 4 -12.87 8.42 -17.19
N LEU A 5 -12.32 7.48 -16.43
CA LEU A 5 -11.53 7.80 -15.22
C LEU A 5 -10.46 8.86 -15.50
N LYS A 6 -9.91 8.86 -16.73
CA LYS A 6 -8.95 9.84 -17.19
C LYS A 6 -9.52 11.26 -17.24
N ASP A 7 -10.74 11.43 -17.74
CA ASP A 7 -11.40 12.74 -17.85
C ASP A 7 -11.71 13.30 -16.46
N SER A 8 -12.18 12.47 -15.53
CA SER A 8 -12.43 12.87 -14.14
C SER A 8 -11.14 13.29 -13.42
N VAL A 9 -10.00 12.62 -13.68
CA VAL A 9 -8.70 13.01 -13.12
C VAL A 9 -8.21 14.33 -13.72
N HIS A 10 -8.44 14.57 -15.01
CA HIS A 10 -8.11 15.87 -15.63
C HIS A 10 -8.92 17.00 -15.01
N GLN A 11 -10.24 16.83 -14.84
CA GLN A 11 -11.08 17.84 -14.19
C GLN A 11 -10.62 18.12 -12.74
N LEU A 12 -10.30 17.07 -11.98
CA LEU A 12 -9.79 17.22 -10.62
C LEU A 12 -8.50 18.07 -10.58
N VAL A 13 -7.58 17.86 -11.53
CA VAL A 13 -6.34 18.64 -11.62
C VAL A 13 -6.63 20.11 -11.95
N GLU A 14 -7.56 20.38 -12.86
CA GLU A 14 -7.97 21.75 -13.22
C GLU A 14 -8.62 22.51 -12.06
N GLU A 15 -9.32 21.81 -11.16
CA GLU A 15 -9.97 22.42 -9.99
C GLU A 15 -8.98 22.75 -8.85
N ILE A 16 -7.82 22.10 -8.79
CA ILE A 16 -6.83 22.31 -7.75
C ILE A 16 -6.02 23.59 -8.04
N ASN A 17 -6.24 24.62 -7.23
CA ASN A 17 -5.47 25.87 -7.28
C ASN A 17 -4.25 25.89 -6.33
N ASN A 18 -3.99 24.80 -5.62
CA ASN A 18 -2.89 24.69 -4.66
C ASN A 18 -1.72 23.94 -5.28
N GLU A 19 -0.64 24.67 -5.60
CA GLU A 19 0.56 24.13 -6.24
C GLU A 19 1.22 23.00 -5.44
N GLN A 20 1.29 23.10 -4.11
CA GLN A 20 1.88 22.04 -3.28
C GLN A 20 1.07 20.74 -3.34
N LEU A 21 -0.25 20.85 -3.46
CA LEU A 21 -1.12 19.68 -3.64
C LEU A 21 -0.93 19.06 -5.02
N LEU A 22 -0.76 19.88 -6.06
CA LEU A 22 -0.45 19.42 -7.42
C LEU A 22 0.92 18.73 -7.50
N GLU A 23 1.94 19.27 -6.84
CA GLU A 23 3.26 18.64 -6.73
C GLU A 23 3.16 17.27 -6.05
N THR A 24 2.44 17.20 -4.93
CA THR A 24 2.22 15.93 -4.20
C THR A 24 1.49 14.92 -5.07
N LEU A 25 0.45 15.35 -5.80
CA LEU A 25 -0.32 14.50 -6.70
C LEU A 25 0.53 13.99 -7.87
N ARG A 26 1.32 14.87 -8.49
CA ARG A 26 2.26 14.54 -9.58
C ARG A 26 3.27 13.51 -9.12
N ASP A 27 3.90 13.73 -7.96
CA ASP A 27 4.95 12.86 -7.44
C ASP A 27 4.38 11.48 -7.09
N PHE A 28 3.18 11.45 -6.49
CA PHE A 28 2.48 10.21 -6.20
C PHE A 28 2.11 9.43 -7.48
N LEU A 29 1.52 10.09 -8.47
CA LEU A 29 1.13 9.45 -9.73
C LEU A 29 2.36 8.97 -10.52
N SER A 30 3.44 9.75 -10.53
CA SER A 30 4.72 9.37 -11.15
C SER A 30 5.31 8.14 -10.47
N LEU A 31 5.37 8.14 -9.13
CA LEU A 31 5.85 7.00 -8.36
C LEU A 31 5.04 5.73 -8.64
N ARG A 32 3.70 5.83 -8.70
CA ARG A 32 2.82 4.69 -8.98
C ARG A 32 2.92 4.19 -10.42
N LYS A 33 3.22 5.07 -11.37
CA LYS A 33 3.44 4.70 -12.78
C LYS A 33 4.75 3.94 -12.95
N GLU A 34 5.79 4.32 -12.20
CA GLU A 34 7.12 3.71 -12.27
C GLU A 34 7.30 2.50 -11.35
N THR A 35 6.46 2.38 -10.32
CA THR A 35 6.49 1.25 -9.37
C THR A 35 5.41 0.25 -9.76
N PRO A 36 5.72 -0.80 -10.54
CA PRO A 36 4.74 -1.84 -10.84
C PRO A 36 4.21 -2.46 -9.54
N HIS A 37 2.93 -2.79 -9.54
CA HIS A 37 2.31 -3.53 -8.45
C HIS A 37 3.11 -4.81 -8.19
N GLY A 38 3.45 -5.05 -6.92
CA GLY A 38 4.24 -6.22 -6.55
C GLY A 38 5.76 -6.05 -6.61
N LYS A 39 6.31 -4.91 -7.06
CA LYS A 39 7.77 -4.68 -7.07
C LYS A 39 8.43 -4.96 -5.72
N LEU A 40 7.82 -4.49 -4.63
CA LEU A 40 8.33 -4.74 -3.28
C LEU A 40 8.30 -6.24 -2.92
N TRP A 41 7.28 -6.97 -3.37
CA TRP A 41 7.24 -8.43 -3.21
C TRP A 41 8.34 -9.09 -4.03
N GLU A 42 8.55 -8.68 -5.27
CA GLU A 42 9.57 -9.23 -6.18
C GLU A 42 10.99 -9.03 -5.63
N GLU A 43 11.27 -7.85 -5.06
CA GLU A 43 12.57 -7.47 -4.48
C GLU A 43 12.89 -8.16 -3.16
N LEU A 44 11.90 -8.77 -2.48
CA LEU A 44 12.16 -9.48 -1.23
C LEU A 44 13.00 -10.74 -1.46
N PRO A 45 14.00 -11.00 -0.59
CA PRO A 45 14.68 -12.28 -0.54
C PRO A 45 13.70 -13.45 -0.35
N GLU A 46 14.03 -14.62 -0.91
CA GLU A 46 13.15 -15.80 -0.86
C GLU A 46 12.86 -16.29 0.55
N ASP A 47 13.80 -16.13 1.49
CA ASP A 47 13.58 -16.40 2.91
C ASP A 47 12.50 -15.49 3.50
N LYS A 48 12.49 -14.20 3.14
CA LYS A 48 11.49 -13.24 3.61
C LYS A 48 10.12 -13.47 3.01
N LYS A 49 10.05 -13.83 1.72
CA LYS A 49 8.78 -14.25 1.10
C LYS A 49 8.18 -15.45 1.84
N LYS A 50 9.01 -16.45 2.16
CA LYS A 50 8.58 -17.64 2.91
C LYS A 50 8.10 -17.31 4.31
N GLU A 51 8.82 -16.46 5.05
CA GLU A 51 8.40 -15.99 6.38
C GLU A 51 7.03 -15.30 6.32
N ILE A 52 6.79 -14.45 5.31
CA ILE A 52 5.51 -13.75 5.16
C ILE A 52 4.38 -14.72 4.83
N LEU A 53 4.61 -15.68 3.92
CA LEU A 53 3.60 -16.69 3.59
C LEU A 53 3.28 -17.59 4.79
N LEU A 54 4.31 -17.99 5.55
CA LEU A 54 4.13 -18.76 6.77
C LEU A 54 3.30 -17.98 7.81
N ALA A 55 3.62 -16.71 8.05
CA ALA A 55 2.85 -15.87 8.96
C ALA A 55 1.39 -15.70 8.51
N LEU A 56 1.13 -15.69 7.19
CA LEU A 56 -0.22 -15.66 6.65
C LEU A 56 -0.97 -16.97 6.93
N GLU A 57 -0.33 -18.12 6.73
CA GLU A 57 -0.88 -19.44 7.06
C GLU A 57 -1.17 -19.57 8.56
N GLU A 58 -0.22 -19.18 9.40
CA GLU A 58 -0.35 -19.18 10.86
C GLU A 58 -1.52 -18.28 11.30
N SER A 59 -1.69 -17.11 10.67
CA SER A 59 -2.77 -16.19 11.04
C SER A 59 -4.19 -16.76 10.87
N ALA A 60 -4.36 -17.82 10.08
CA ALA A 60 -5.62 -18.53 9.93
C ALA A 60 -5.91 -19.49 11.09
N ASP A 61 -4.90 -19.86 11.89
CA ASP A 61 -5.02 -20.68 13.08
C ASP A 61 -5.04 -19.79 14.33
N GLU A 62 -6.21 -19.73 14.98
CA GLU A 62 -6.42 -18.96 16.22
C GLU A 62 -5.46 -19.36 17.35
N SER A 63 -4.93 -20.58 17.34
CA SER A 63 -3.98 -21.06 18.36
C SER A 63 -2.59 -20.41 18.27
N THR A 64 -2.25 -19.85 17.10
CA THR A 64 -0.99 -19.12 16.88
C THR A 64 -1.11 -17.63 17.23
N LEU A 65 -2.34 -17.15 17.41
CA LEU A 65 -2.62 -15.76 17.69
C LEU A 65 -2.39 -15.45 19.17
N ILE A 66 -1.88 -14.24 19.42
CA ILE A 66 -1.80 -13.68 20.77
C ILE A 66 -2.88 -12.62 20.96
N SER A 67 -3.36 -12.49 22.19
CA SER A 67 -4.32 -11.42 22.50
C SER A 67 -3.68 -10.04 22.31
N ARG A 68 -4.51 -9.05 21.99
CA ARG A 68 -4.07 -7.64 21.89
C ARG A 68 -3.37 -7.17 23.16
N GLU A 69 -3.88 -7.57 24.32
CA GLU A 69 -3.31 -7.21 25.62
C GLU A 69 -1.90 -7.77 25.79
N GLU A 70 -1.67 -9.01 25.37
CA GLU A 70 -0.34 -9.65 25.40
C GLU A 70 0.64 -9.00 24.43
N PHE A 71 0.19 -8.69 23.20
CA PHE A 71 1.00 -7.98 22.21
C PHE A 71 1.48 -6.61 22.73
N LEU A 72 0.60 -5.84 23.37
CA LEU A 72 0.92 -4.50 23.87
C LEU A 72 1.85 -4.51 25.09
N LYS A 73 1.88 -5.59 25.88
CA LYS A 73 2.80 -5.74 27.03
C LYS A 73 4.26 -5.88 26.60
N ARG A 74 4.53 -6.48 25.45
CA ARG A 74 5.89 -6.74 24.95
C ARG A 74 6.64 -5.48 24.46
N LYS A 75 6.00 -4.31 24.45
CA LYS A 75 6.58 -3.02 24.02
C LYS A 75 7.06 -2.13 25.17
N LYS A 76 7.36 -2.68 26.35
CA LYS A 76 8.00 -1.97 27.46
C LYS A 76 9.43 -2.44 27.69
#